data_AF-A0A316UUJ5-F1
#
_entry.id   AF-A0A316UUJ5-F1
#
_cell.length_a   1.000
_cell.length_b   1.000
_cell.length_c   1.000
_cell.angle_alpha   90.00
_cell.angle_beta   90.00
_cell.angle_gamma   90.00
#
_symmetry.space_group_name_H-M   'P 1'
#
loop_
_entity.id
_entity.type
_entity.pdbx_description
1 polymer ?
#
loop_
_entity_poly.entity_id
_entity_poly.type
_entity_poly.pdbx_seq_one_letter_code
_entity_poly.pdbx_strand_id
1 'polypeptide(L)'
;LVAIRLELDFEGWKLRDTFTWNASDDVTSYDDFARGLCEDYGLPDNSFIPLIREAMATQIAEHVQTQALRPETTSKDTKGRLTTLRIPIKLDITVGAMNLVDQFEWDILDEDASAETFAHTFAADLGLTGEFETAIAHSIREQVDVHLRSLALAGHSFDSLYVSDDELRGAFLPEVSTVSRSGQDIEDHTPRLLQLSEFEVEKLERERERDNKRKRRQTRGR
;
A
#
# COMPACT_ATOMS: atom_id res chain seq x y z
N LEU A 1 -9.27 7.64 2.78
CA LEU A 1 -7.88 7.76 3.25
C LEU A 1 -6.94 7.30 2.14
N VAL A 2 -5.92 8.11 1.83
CA VAL A 2 -4.88 7.85 0.83
C VAL A 2 -3.65 7.34 1.56
N ALA A 3 -3.08 6.22 1.11
CA ALA A 3 -1.79 5.76 1.60
C ALA A 3 -0.68 6.58 0.93
N ILE A 4 -0.02 7.45 1.70
CA ILE A 4 1.08 8.28 1.22
C ILE A 4 2.39 7.58 1.55
N ARG A 5 3.27 7.47 0.55
CA ARG A 5 4.65 7.02 0.73
C ARG A 5 5.61 8.13 0.32
N LEU A 6 6.49 8.52 1.23
CA LEU A 6 7.57 9.47 0.98
C LEU A 6 8.88 8.71 0.81
N GLU A 7 9.50 8.85 -0.35
CA GLU A 7 10.85 8.35 -0.61
C GLU A 7 11.74 9.47 -1.19
N LEU A 8 12.08 10.45 -0.37
CA LEU A 8 12.79 11.63 -0.80
C LEU A 8 14.29 11.51 -0.52
N ASP A 9 15.11 11.88 -1.49
CA ASP A 9 16.58 11.95 -1.37
C ASP A 9 17.04 13.32 -1.87
N PHE A 10 17.67 14.11 -1.00
CA PHE A 10 18.15 15.45 -1.37
C PHE A 10 19.44 15.79 -0.61
N GLU A 11 20.51 16.14 -1.34
CA GLU A 11 21.81 16.58 -0.78
C GLU A 11 22.36 15.71 0.38
N GLY A 12 22.19 14.39 0.27
CA GLY A 12 22.68 13.42 1.28
C GLY A 12 21.68 13.12 2.40
N TRP A 13 20.61 13.91 2.53
CA TRP A 13 19.48 13.61 3.39
C TRP A 13 18.53 12.63 2.71
N LYS A 14 17.97 11.71 3.50
CA LYS A 14 16.97 10.75 3.04
C LYS A 14 15.78 10.79 4.00
N LEU A 15 14.58 10.91 3.45
CA LEU A 15 13.33 10.74 4.17
C LEU A 15 12.62 9.51 3.61
N ARG A 16 12.27 8.59 4.50
CA ARG A 16 11.47 7.40 4.22
C ARG A 16 10.37 7.34 5.26
N ASP A 17 9.15 7.59 4.82
CA ASP A 17 8.00 7.61 5.73
C ASP A 17 6.73 7.19 5.00
N THR A 18 5.76 6.67 5.76
CA THR A 18 4.48 6.17 5.28
C THR A 18 3.38 6.52 6.26
N PHE A 19 2.31 7.13 5.76
CA PHE A 19 1.16 7.52 6.58
C PHE A 19 -0.11 7.55 5.73
N THR A 20 -1.27 7.65 6.39
CA THR A 20 -2.55 7.82 5.71
C THR A 20 -3.01 9.27 5.77
N TRP A 21 -3.44 9.83 4.64
CA TRP A 21 -3.98 11.18 4.56
C TRP A 21 -5.47 11.17 4.21
N ASN A 22 -6.26 12.06 4.81
CA ASN A 22 -7.63 12.27 4.38
C ASN A 22 -7.65 13.21 3.16
N ALA A 23 -7.96 12.69 1.97
CA ALA A 23 -8.03 13.50 0.74
C ALA A 23 -9.07 14.63 0.80
N SER A 24 -10.05 14.53 1.70
CA SER A 24 -11.07 15.55 1.93
C SER A 24 -10.70 16.52 3.06
N ASP A 25 -9.50 16.42 3.64
CA ASP A 25 -9.03 17.36 4.65
C ASP A 25 -8.73 18.72 4.01
N ASP A 26 -9.44 19.75 4.47
CA ASP A 26 -9.28 21.15 4.09
C ASP A 26 -8.73 22.01 5.25
N VAL A 27 -8.47 21.41 6.41
CA VAL A 27 -8.04 22.09 7.62
C VAL A 27 -6.52 22.20 7.68
N THR A 28 -5.80 21.12 7.36
CA THR A 28 -4.34 21.07 7.45
C THR A 28 -3.71 21.30 6.08
N SER A 29 -2.91 22.37 5.94
CA SER A 29 -2.15 22.58 4.71
C SER A 29 -1.00 21.58 4.59
N TYR A 30 -0.70 21.14 3.36
CA TYR A 30 0.44 20.25 3.11
C TYR A 30 1.77 20.86 3.54
N ASP A 31 1.91 22.18 3.44
CA ASP A 31 3.11 22.90 3.88
C ASP A 31 3.27 22.88 5.41
N ASP A 32 2.17 23.02 6.17
CA ASP A 32 2.22 22.97 7.62
C ASP A 32 2.51 21.56 8.13
N PHE A 33 1.91 20.54 7.51
CA PHE A 33 2.26 19.14 7.80
C PHE A 33 3.73 18.84 7.47
N ALA A 34 4.19 19.26 6.28
CA ALA A 34 5.58 19.05 5.86
C ALA A 34 6.58 19.77 6.77
N ARG A 35 6.23 20.94 7.31
CA ARG A 35 7.06 21.65 8.29
C ARG A 35 7.18 20.85 9.58
N GLY A 36 6.08 20.35 10.13
CA GLY A 36 6.11 19.48 11.32
C GLY A 36 6.98 18.25 11.10
N LEU A 37 6.87 17.60 9.92
CA LEU A 37 7.70 16.45 9.57
C LEU A 37 9.20 16.83 9.46
N CYS A 38 9.52 18.00 8.91
CA CYS A 38 10.90 18.48 8.86
C CYS A 38 11.45 18.76 10.26
N GLU A 39 10.65 19.35 11.15
CA GLU A 39 11.02 19.59 12.54
C GLU A 39 11.29 18.29 13.30
N ASP A 40 10.41 17.29 13.16
CA ASP A 40 10.53 15.98 13.85
C ASP A 40 11.78 15.21 13.41
N TYR A 41 12.11 15.24 12.11
CA TYR A 41 13.25 14.52 11.53
C TYR A 41 14.54 15.37 11.46
N GLY A 42 14.48 16.65 11.82
CA GLY A 42 15.61 17.58 11.71
C GLY A 42 16.07 17.83 10.27
N LEU A 43 15.14 17.89 9.31
CA LEU A 43 15.42 18.06 7.88
C LEU A 43 15.48 19.55 7.47
N PRO A 44 16.22 19.91 6.39
CA PRO A 44 16.24 21.28 5.89
C PRO A 44 14.90 21.70 5.25
N ASP A 45 14.16 22.58 5.94
CA ASP A 45 12.84 23.11 5.53
C ASP A 45 12.78 23.57 4.08
N ASN A 46 13.72 24.42 3.67
CA ASN A 46 13.73 25.04 2.33
C ASN A 46 13.78 24.01 1.19
N SER A 47 14.32 22.82 1.47
CA SER A 47 14.50 21.76 0.50
C SER A 47 13.39 20.72 0.61
N PHE A 48 13.05 20.28 1.82
CA PHE A 48 12.13 19.15 2.01
C PHE A 48 10.66 19.54 1.98
N ILE A 49 10.27 20.71 2.49
CA ILE A 49 8.86 21.15 2.47
C ILE A 49 8.28 21.12 1.04
N PRO A 50 8.91 21.73 0.01
CA PRO A 50 8.35 21.68 -1.34
C PRO A 50 8.31 20.26 -1.91
N LEU A 51 9.31 19.42 -1.60
CA LEU A 51 9.37 18.03 -2.07
C LEU A 51 8.27 17.16 -1.44
N ILE A 52 8.03 17.30 -0.14
CA ILE A 52 6.97 16.58 0.59
C ILE A 52 5.61 17.01 0.06
N ARG A 53 5.37 18.33 -0.06
CA ARG A 53 4.12 18.88 -0.60
C ARG A 53 3.83 18.34 -2.00
N GLU A 54 4.82 18.38 -2.90
CA GLU A 54 4.65 17.90 -4.27
C GLU A 54 4.36 16.38 -4.31
N ALA A 55 5.07 15.59 -3.50
CA ALA A 55 4.85 14.15 -3.40
C ALA A 55 3.44 13.81 -2.86
N MET A 56 2.98 14.54 -1.84
CA MET A 56 1.62 14.38 -1.30
C MET A 56 0.56 14.79 -2.31
N ALA A 57 0.68 15.98 -2.89
CA ALA A 57 -0.29 16.50 -3.85
C ALA A 57 -0.44 15.58 -5.06
N THR A 58 0.67 15.02 -5.55
CA THR A 58 0.66 14.07 -6.68
C THR A 58 -0.08 12.78 -6.32
N GLN A 59 0.27 12.13 -5.20
CA GLN A 59 -0.37 10.88 -4.79
C GLN A 59 -1.86 11.06 -4.50
N ILE A 60 -2.25 12.18 -3.87
CA ILE A 60 -3.65 12.51 -3.60
C ILE A 60 -4.40 12.77 -4.91
N ALA A 61 -3.82 13.54 -5.84
CA ALA A 61 -4.45 13.80 -7.14
C ALA A 61 -4.67 12.51 -7.95
N GLU A 62 -3.67 11.62 -7.98
CA GLU A 62 -3.77 10.31 -8.64
C GLU A 62 -4.86 9.43 -8.00
N HIS A 63 -4.95 9.42 -6.68
CA HIS A 63 -6.01 8.71 -5.96
C HIS A 63 -7.40 9.25 -6.29
N VAL A 64 -7.59 10.57 -6.24
CA VAL A 64 -8.87 11.22 -6.57
C VAL A 64 -9.26 10.96 -8.02
N GLN A 65 -8.31 11.02 -8.95
CA GLN A 65 -8.56 10.68 -10.35
C GLN A 65 -8.98 9.22 -10.51
N THR A 66 -8.32 8.30 -9.80
CA THR A 66 -8.67 6.88 -9.80
C THR A 66 -10.09 6.67 -9.28
N GLN A 67 -10.46 7.32 -8.17
CA GLN A 67 -11.81 7.25 -7.62
C GLN A 67 -12.86 7.83 -8.58
N ALA A 68 -12.58 8.93 -9.26
CA ALA A 68 -13.50 9.54 -10.22
C ALA A 68 -13.78 8.67 -11.46
N LEU A 69 -12.88 7.74 -11.79
CA LEU A 69 -13.06 6.76 -12.86
C LEU A 69 -13.84 5.52 -12.41
N ARG A 70 -14.05 5.33 -11.10
CA ARG A 70 -14.83 4.20 -10.59
C ARG A 70 -16.32 4.53 -10.72
N PRO A 71 -17.11 3.65 -11.37
CA PRO A 71 -18.56 3.79 -11.31
C PRO A 71 -19.07 3.52 -9.89
N GLU A 72 -20.18 4.15 -9.50
CA GLU A 72 -20.88 3.91 -8.21
C GLU A 72 -21.55 2.53 -8.13
N THR A 73 -21.01 1.53 -8.83
CA THR A 73 -21.57 0.19 -8.85
C THR A 73 -21.23 -0.54 -7.57
N THR A 74 -22.28 -0.98 -6.88
CA THR A 74 -22.19 -2.00 -5.82
C THR A 74 -21.41 -3.22 -6.32
N SER A 75 -20.80 -3.99 -5.41
CA SER A 75 -20.12 -5.28 -5.65
C SER A 75 -21.01 -6.40 -6.25
N LYS A 76 -22.05 -6.04 -7.00
CA LYS A 76 -23.03 -6.93 -7.62
C LYS A 76 -23.08 -6.65 -9.13
N ASP A 77 -22.94 -7.72 -9.92
CA ASP A 77 -23.13 -7.66 -11.37
C ASP A 77 -24.59 -7.33 -11.75
N THR A 78 -24.85 -7.16 -13.05
CA THR A 78 -26.20 -6.89 -13.60
C THR A 78 -27.22 -8.02 -13.29
N LYS A 79 -26.76 -9.16 -12.76
CA LYS A 79 -27.57 -10.32 -12.33
C LYS A 79 -27.65 -10.46 -10.80
N GLY A 80 -27.11 -9.51 -10.04
CA GLY A 80 -27.11 -9.49 -8.58
C GLY A 80 -26.08 -10.43 -7.93
N ARG A 81 -25.13 -10.99 -8.69
CA ARG A 81 -24.06 -11.86 -8.17
C ARG A 81 -22.91 -11.01 -7.67
N LEU A 82 -22.32 -11.41 -6.56
CA LEU A 82 -21.16 -10.72 -6.00
C LEU A 82 -19.98 -10.79 -6.99
N THR A 83 -19.46 -9.65 -7.39
CA THR A 83 -18.19 -9.53 -8.11
C THR A 83 -17.08 -9.35 -7.09
N THR A 84 -16.23 -10.37 -6.94
CA THR A 84 -15.08 -10.32 -6.03
C THR A 84 -13.80 -10.19 -6.84
N LEU A 85 -13.03 -9.12 -6.63
CA LEU A 85 -11.71 -8.96 -7.24
C LEU A 85 -10.67 -9.07 -6.13
N ARG A 86 -10.17 -10.29 -5.96
CA ARG A 86 -9.23 -10.60 -4.88
C ARG A 86 -7.79 -10.44 -5.34
N ILE A 87 -6.97 -9.83 -4.50
CA ILE A 87 -5.53 -9.69 -4.69
C ILE A 87 -4.79 -10.29 -3.49
N PRO A 88 -3.57 -10.81 -3.67
CA PRO A 88 -2.71 -11.13 -2.55
C PRO A 88 -2.08 -9.84 -2.00
N ILE A 89 -2.41 -9.49 -0.76
CA ILE A 89 -1.68 -8.49 0.01
C ILE A 89 -0.44 -9.15 0.58
N LYS A 90 0.73 -8.58 0.29
CA LYS A 90 2.01 -9.08 0.81
C LYS A 90 2.58 -8.08 1.81
N LEU A 91 2.83 -8.55 3.02
CA LEU A 91 3.48 -7.77 4.07
C LEU A 91 4.96 -8.16 4.16
N ASP A 92 5.82 -7.14 4.17
CA ASP A 92 7.23 -7.23 4.56
C ASP A 92 7.58 -5.95 5.31
N ILE A 93 7.24 -5.92 6.59
CA ILE A 93 7.30 -4.72 7.43
C ILE A 93 8.40 -4.92 8.47
N THR A 94 9.36 -3.98 8.48
CA THR A 94 10.48 -4.00 9.42
C THR A 94 10.33 -2.83 10.39
N VAL A 95 10.27 -3.14 11.69
CA VAL A 95 10.18 -2.16 12.77
C VAL A 95 11.24 -2.51 13.82
N GLY A 96 12.24 -1.63 13.96
CA GLY A 96 13.43 -1.93 14.76
C GLY A 96 14.11 -3.22 14.31
N ALA A 97 14.26 -4.17 15.23
CA ALA A 97 14.85 -5.49 14.95
C ALA A 97 13.82 -6.54 14.52
N MET A 98 12.52 -6.22 14.48
CA MET A 98 11.47 -7.17 14.13
C MET A 98 11.08 -7.03 12.66
N ASN A 99 10.94 -8.16 11.96
CA ASN A 99 10.44 -8.22 10.60
C ASN A 99 9.19 -9.10 10.52
N LEU A 100 8.05 -8.49 10.17
CA LEU A 100 6.80 -9.18 9.92
C LEU A 100 6.71 -9.50 8.42
N VAL A 101 6.62 -10.79 8.10
CA VAL A 101 6.35 -11.29 6.75
C VAL A 101 5.04 -12.05 6.76
N ASP A 102 4.12 -11.68 5.88
CA ASP A 102 2.84 -12.39 5.73
C ASP A 102 2.25 -12.19 4.33
N GLN A 103 1.28 -13.03 3.98
CA GLN A 103 0.44 -12.87 2.80
C GLN A 103 -1.01 -13.24 3.12
N PHE A 104 -1.95 -12.39 2.74
CA PHE A 104 -3.37 -12.71 2.82
C PHE A 104 -4.13 -12.17 1.62
N GLU A 105 -5.33 -12.67 1.41
CA GLU A 105 -6.17 -12.28 0.29
C GLU A 105 -7.07 -11.13 0.69
N TRP A 106 -7.23 -10.15 -0.20
CA TRP A 106 -8.07 -8.99 0.03
C TRP A 106 -8.96 -8.73 -1.17
N ASP A 107 -10.26 -8.54 -0.93
CA ASP A 107 -11.19 -8.10 -1.98
C ASP A 107 -11.16 -6.58 -2.09
N ILE A 108 -10.79 -6.07 -3.27
CA ILE A 108 -10.64 -4.62 -3.49
C ILE A 108 -11.98 -3.92 -3.74
N LEU A 109 -13.06 -4.69 -3.94
CA LEU A 109 -14.41 -4.17 -4.15
C LEU A 109 -15.28 -4.21 -2.89
N ASP A 110 -14.77 -4.79 -1.81
CA ASP A 110 -15.48 -4.81 -0.52
C ASP A 110 -15.34 -3.45 0.17
N GLU A 111 -16.43 -2.69 0.21
CA GLU A 111 -16.49 -1.38 0.86
C GLU A 111 -16.60 -1.48 2.39
N ASP A 112 -17.05 -2.62 2.91
CA ASP A 112 -17.16 -2.87 4.35
C ASP A 112 -15.79 -3.28 4.96
N ALA A 113 -14.84 -3.67 4.12
CA ALA A 113 -13.50 -4.08 4.54
C ALA A 113 -12.63 -2.87 4.93
N SER A 114 -12.57 -2.58 6.23
CA SER A 114 -11.66 -1.58 6.79
C SER A 114 -10.25 -2.16 7.03
N ALA A 115 -9.25 -1.59 6.34
CA ALA A 115 -7.84 -1.90 6.55
C ALA A 115 -7.37 -1.65 7.99
N GLU A 116 -7.84 -0.56 8.62
CA GLU A 116 -7.50 -0.21 10.01
C GLU A 116 -8.07 -1.23 11.00
N THR A 117 -9.33 -1.63 10.83
CA THR A 117 -9.97 -2.60 11.72
C THR A 117 -9.29 -3.97 11.63
N PHE A 118 -8.94 -4.38 10.41
CA PHE A 118 -8.16 -5.59 10.18
C PHE A 118 -6.77 -5.49 10.83
N ALA A 119 -6.02 -4.42 10.55
CA ALA A 119 -4.67 -4.21 11.06
C ALA A 119 -4.64 -4.19 12.60
N HIS A 120 -5.64 -3.56 13.24
CA HIS A 120 -5.78 -3.54 14.68
C HIS A 120 -5.96 -4.95 15.26
N THR A 121 -6.91 -5.71 14.71
CA THR A 121 -7.19 -7.08 15.16
C THR A 121 -5.98 -7.99 14.94
N PHE A 122 -5.37 -7.91 13.75
CA PHE A 122 -4.21 -8.70 13.37
C PHE A 122 -2.99 -8.40 14.26
N ALA A 123 -2.72 -7.12 14.53
CA ALA A 123 -1.65 -6.71 15.43
C ALA A 123 -1.92 -7.17 16.87
N ALA A 124 -3.16 -7.07 17.35
CA ALA A 124 -3.55 -7.53 18.68
C ALA A 124 -3.39 -9.04 18.85
N ASP A 125 -3.81 -9.84 17.85
CA ASP A 125 -3.70 -11.31 17.87
C ASP A 125 -2.24 -11.78 17.92
N LEU A 126 -1.33 -11.05 17.28
CA LEU A 126 0.11 -11.35 17.25
C LEU A 126 0.90 -10.64 18.36
N GLY A 127 0.26 -9.79 19.17
CA GLY A 127 0.92 -9.01 20.22
C GLY A 127 1.92 -7.98 19.70
N LEU A 128 1.66 -7.40 18.53
CA LEU A 128 2.52 -6.39 17.90
C LEU A 128 2.28 -5.00 18.49
N THR A 129 3.28 -4.12 18.32
CA THR A 129 3.18 -2.70 18.70
C THR A 129 2.34 -1.91 17.70
N GLY A 130 1.86 -0.73 18.12
CA GLY A 130 1.04 0.15 17.25
C GLY A 130 1.72 0.61 15.96
N GLU A 131 3.07 0.57 15.90
CA GLU A 131 3.83 0.85 14.68
C GLU A 131 3.56 -0.17 13.57
N PHE A 132 3.30 -1.44 13.93
CA PHE A 132 2.87 -2.45 12.96
C PHE A 132 1.43 -2.22 12.50
N GLU A 133 0.53 -1.81 13.40
CA GLU A 133 -0.86 -1.55 13.05
C GLU A 133 -0.97 -0.49 11.94
N THR A 134 -0.27 0.63 12.09
CA THR A 134 -0.27 1.69 11.08
C THR A 134 0.40 1.26 9.77
N ALA A 135 1.51 0.53 9.85
CA ALA A 135 2.23 0.04 8.67
C ALA A 135 1.42 -1.02 7.89
N ILE A 136 0.69 -1.91 8.57
CA ILE A 136 -0.18 -2.91 7.95
C ILE A 136 -1.34 -2.24 7.24
N ALA A 137 -2.04 -1.32 7.92
CA ALA A 137 -3.16 -0.58 7.32
C ALA A 137 -2.71 0.22 6.08
N HIS A 138 -1.55 0.87 6.16
CA HIS A 138 -0.93 1.55 5.02
C HIS A 138 -0.65 0.58 3.87
N SER A 139 0.01 -0.56 4.14
CA SER A 139 0.39 -1.53 3.11
C SER A 139 -0.81 -2.12 2.37
N ILE A 140 -1.90 -2.42 3.09
CA ILE A 140 -3.16 -2.87 2.48
C ILE A 140 -3.70 -1.78 1.55
N ARG A 141 -3.84 -0.54 2.04
CA ARG A 141 -4.39 0.57 1.25
C ARG A 141 -3.55 0.88 0.01
N GLU A 142 -2.23 0.89 0.14
CA GLU A 142 -1.31 1.14 -0.96
C GLU A 142 -1.46 0.07 -2.05
N GLN A 143 -1.45 -1.21 -1.68
CA GLN A 143 -1.60 -2.30 -2.66
C GLN A 143 -2.98 -2.28 -3.32
N VAL A 144 -4.05 -2.00 -2.56
CA VAL A 144 -5.40 -1.84 -3.12
C VAL A 144 -5.46 -0.67 -4.12
N ASP A 145 -4.91 0.49 -3.77
CA ASP A 145 -4.93 1.68 -4.64
C ASP A 145 -4.20 1.43 -5.97
N VAL A 146 -3.04 0.75 -5.92
CA VAL A 146 -2.29 0.37 -7.12
C VAL A 146 -3.14 -0.49 -8.06
N HIS A 147 -3.81 -1.51 -7.55
CA HIS A 147 -4.64 -2.39 -8.39
C HIS A 147 -5.88 -1.67 -8.93
N LEU A 148 -6.54 -0.85 -8.11
CA LEU A 148 -7.68 -0.03 -8.54
C LEU A 148 -7.27 0.95 -9.66
N ARG A 149 -6.11 1.58 -9.52
CA ARG A 149 -5.57 2.49 -10.54
C ARG A 149 -5.25 1.76 -11.82
N SER A 150 -4.59 0.61 -11.75
CA SER A 150 -4.29 -0.21 -12.92
C SER A 150 -5.56 -0.63 -13.67
N LEU A 151 -6.61 -1.03 -12.94
CA LEU A 151 -7.91 -1.35 -13.54
C LEU A 151 -8.56 -0.13 -14.20
N ALA A 152 -8.56 1.03 -13.53
CA ALA A 152 -9.13 2.26 -14.05
C ALA A 152 -8.41 2.73 -15.33
N LEU A 153 -7.08 2.67 -15.36
CA LEU A 153 -6.27 3.03 -16.53
C LEU A 153 -6.45 2.04 -17.69
N ALA A 154 -6.73 0.77 -17.40
CA ALA A 154 -7.09 -0.24 -18.41
C ALA A 154 -8.54 -0.11 -18.92
N GLY A 155 -9.33 0.84 -18.39
CA GLY A 155 -10.71 1.06 -18.77
C GLY A 155 -11.67 -0.03 -18.28
N HIS A 156 -11.33 -0.72 -17.19
CA HIS A 156 -12.19 -1.72 -16.58
C HIS A 156 -13.46 -1.08 -16.00
N SER A 157 -14.61 -1.70 -16.23
CA SER A 157 -15.93 -1.17 -15.83
C SER A 157 -16.34 -1.51 -14.40
N PHE A 158 -15.56 -2.32 -13.67
CA PHE A 158 -15.79 -2.73 -12.28
C PHE A 158 -17.09 -3.51 -12.02
N ASP A 159 -17.86 -3.81 -13.06
CA ASP A 159 -19.12 -4.57 -13.03
C ASP A 159 -18.96 -6.05 -13.42
N SER A 160 -17.74 -6.44 -13.80
CA SER A 160 -17.40 -7.76 -14.31
C SER A 160 -16.11 -8.27 -13.65
N LEU A 161 -15.98 -9.60 -13.59
CA LEU A 161 -14.74 -10.27 -13.19
C LEU A 161 -13.71 -10.29 -14.33
N TYR A 162 -14.10 -9.91 -15.53
CA TYR A 162 -13.26 -10.00 -16.72
C TYR A 162 -12.28 -8.82 -16.80
N VAL A 163 -11.02 -9.09 -16.48
CA VAL A 163 -9.90 -8.17 -16.74
C VAL A 163 -9.37 -8.42 -18.15
N SER A 164 -9.62 -7.46 -19.04
CA SER A 164 -9.22 -7.50 -20.46
C SER A 164 -7.71 -7.59 -20.65
N ASP A 165 -6.94 -6.92 -19.80
CA ASP A 165 -5.48 -6.91 -19.84
C ASP A 165 -4.90 -8.20 -19.24
N ASP A 166 -4.16 -8.97 -20.04
CA ASP A 166 -3.57 -10.26 -19.65
C ASP A 166 -2.53 -10.12 -18.52
N GLU A 167 -1.72 -9.06 -18.52
CA GLU A 167 -0.69 -8.84 -17.50
C GLU A 167 -1.34 -8.47 -16.17
N LEU A 168 -2.33 -7.59 -16.21
CA LEU A 168 -3.08 -7.16 -15.04
C LEU A 168 -3.91 -8.31 -14.44
N ARG A 169 -4.51 -9.16 -15.28
CA ARG A 169 -5.26 -10.34 -14.82
C ARG A 169 -4.41 -11.28 -13.97
N GLY A 170 -3.11 -11.42 -14.29
CA GLY A 170 -2.19 -12.25 -13.52
C GLY A 170 -1.95 -11.78 -12.08
N ALA A 171 -2.30 -10.53 -11.75
CA ALA A 171 -2.22 -10.00 -10.39
C ALA A 171 -3.45 -10.35 -9.52
N PHE A 172 -4.56 -10.77 -10.13
CA PHE A 172 -5.79 -11.14 -9.44
C PHE A 172 -5.86 -12.64 -9.19
N LEU A 173 -6.45 -13.01 -8.05
CA LEU A 173 -6.68 -14.40 -7.69
C LEU A 173 -7.89 -14.96 -8.46
N PRO A 174 -7.84 -16.24 -8.88
CA PRO A 174 -8.97 -16.90 -9.55
C PRO A 174 -10.17 -17.02 -8.60
N GLU A 175 -11.33 -17.47 -9.07
CA GLU A 175 -12.48 -17.75 -8.20
C GLU A 175 -12.14 -18.82 -7.13
N VAL A 176 -12.74 -18.68 -5.93
CA VAL A 176 -12.57 -19.67 -4.86
C VAL A 176 -13.23 -20.98 -5.27
N SER A 177 -12.42 -21.98 -5.60
CA SER A 177 -12.89 -23.33 -5.88
C SER A 177 -12.86 -24.24 -4.65
N THR A 178 -11.97 -23.96 -3.70
CA THR A 178 -11.77 -24.77 -2.48
C THR A 178 -11.52 -23.87 -1.27
N VAL A 179 -11.96 -24.32 -0.10
CA VAL A 179 -11.82 -23.57 1.17
C VAL A 179 -10.51 -23.90 1.88
N SER A 180 -9.91 -25.06 1.59
CA SER A 180 -8.67 -25.52 2.22
C SER A 180 -7.44 -25.17 1.39
N ARG A 181 -6.46 -24.51 2.00
CA ARG A 181 -5.11 -24.36 1.43
C ARG A 181 -4.29 -25.63 1.65
N SER A 182 -3.28 -25.87 0.81
CA SER A 182 -2.40 -27.04 0.93
C SER A 182 -0.96 -26.74 0.53
N GLY A 183 0.00 -27.39 1.19
CA GLY A 183 1.42 -27.28 0.86
C GLY A 183 1.97 -25.87 1.07
N GLN A 184 2.71 -25.35 0.08
CA GLN A 184 3.34 -24.03 0.12
C GLN A 184 2.34 -22.90 0.38
N ASP A 185 1.10 -23.06 -0.07
CA ASP A 185 0.06 -22.05 0.07
C ASP A 185 -0.34 -21.81 1.53
N ILE A 186 -0.13 -22.80 2.42
CA ILE A 186 -0.28 -22.60 3.87
C ILE A 186 0.89 -21.78 4.42
N GLU A 187 2.12 -22.12 4.02
CA GLU A 187 3.33 -21.46 4.52
C GLU A 187 3.38 -19.99 4.11
N ASP A 188 2.96 -19.68 2.87
CA ASP A 188 2.94 -18.33 2.35
C ASP A 188 1.87 -17.47 3.04
N HIS A 189 0.73 -18.08 3.42
CA HIS A 189 -0.39 -17.41 4.10
C HIS A 189 -0.37 -17.58 5.63
N THR A 190 0.83 -17.70 6.20
CA THR A 190 1.03 -17.78 7.65
C THR A 190 1.94 -16.62 8.09
N PRO A 191 1.52 -15.79 9.06
CA PRO A 191 2.34 -14.69 9.54
C PRO A 191 3.60 -15.19 10.24
N ARG A 192 4.72 -14.55 9.92
CA ARG A 192 6.04 -14.85 10.49
C ARG A 192 6.66 -13.58 11.04
N LEU A 193 6.90 -13.58 12.35
CA LEU A 193 7.66 -12.53 13.03
C LEU A 193 9.09 -13.01 13.23
N LEU A 194 10.04 -12.34 12.56
CA LEU A 194 11.46 -12.68 12.60
C LEU A 194 12.23 -11.64 13.40
N GLN A 195 13.10 -12.08 14.29
CA GLN A 195 14.08 -11.21 14.94
C GLN A 195 15.34 -11.14 14.08
N LEU A 196 15.68 -9.93 13.63
CA LEU A 196 16.87 -9.64 12.83
C LEU A 196 17.99 -9.12 13.74
N SER A 197 19.22 -9.48 13.38
CA SER A 197 20.42 -8.82 13.89
C SER A 197 20.63 -7.45 13.22
N GLU A 198 21.40 -6.58 13.84
CA GLU A 198 21.75 -5.26 13.25
C GLU A 198 22.36 -5.40 11.84
N PHE A 199 23.18 -6.43 11.62
CA PHE A 199 23.77 -6.72 10.31
C PHE A 199 22.71 -7.10 9.26
N GLU A 200 21.70 -7.88 9.65
CA GLU A 200 20.60 -8.26 8.77
C GLU A 200 19.71 -7.07 8.44
N VAL A 201 19.43 -6.21 9.42
CA VAL A 201 18.71 -4.95 9.22
C VAL A 201 19.45 -4.07 8.21
N GLU A 202 20.75 -3.81 8.42
CA GLU A 202 21.54 -2.99 7.50
C GLU A 202 21.60 -3.61 6.09
N LYS A 203 21.72 -4.94 6.00
CA LYS A 203 21.70 -5.64 4.71
C LYS A 203 20.36 -5.45 4.00
N LEU A 204 19.24 -5.59 4.72
CA LEU A 204 17.89 -5.45 4.19
C LEU A 204 17.61 -4.02 3.73
N GLU A 205 18.06 -3.01 4.48
CA GLU A 205 18.00 -1.60 4.07
C GLU A 205 18.78 -1.33 2.78
N ARG A 206 20.00 -1.88 2.67
CA ARG A 206 20.83 -1.75 1.45
C ARG A 206 20.20 -2.44 0.25
N GLU A 207 19.57 -3.60 0.43
CA GLU A 207 18.85 -4.31 -0.62
C GLU A 207 17.63 -3.52 -1.09
N ARG A 208 16.81 -3.01 -0.15
CA ARG A 208 15.69 -2.10 -0.45
C ARG A 208 16.14 -0.87 -1.23
N GLU A 209 17.25 -0.24 -0.84
CA GLU A 209 17.78 0.92 -1.55
C GLU A 209 18.20 0.59 -3.00
N ARG A 210 18.80 -0.59 -3.22
CA ARG A 210 19.19 -1.04 -4.57
C ARG A 210 17.96 -1.28 -5.45
N ASP A 211 16.92 -1.89 -4.91
CA ASP A 211 15.71 -2.18 -5.66
C ASP A 211 14.91 -0.91 -5.96
N ASN A 212 14.83 0.06 -5.05
CA ASN A 212 14.21 1.36 -5.34
C ASN A 212 14.96 2.12 -6.45
N LYS A 213 16.30 2.06 -6.46
CA LYS A 213 17.11 2.62 -7.55
C LYS A 213 16.85 1.93 -8.89
N ARG A 214 16.60 0.60 -8.90
CA ARG A 214 16.24 -0.14 -10.11
C ARG A 214 14.85 0.27 -10.61
N LYS A 215 13.84 0.30 -9.73
CA LYS A 215 12.47 0.71 -10.08
C LYS A 215 12.42 2.12 -10.68
N ARG A 216 13.11 3.10 -10.07
CA ARG A 216 13.21 4.48 -10.59
C ARG A 216 13.82 4.60 -11.98
N ARG A 217 14.71 3.67 -12.38
CA ARG A 217 15.27 3.64 -13.74
C ARG A 217 14.28 3.08 -14.75
N GLN A 218 13.44 2.14 -14.33
CA GLN A 218 12.48 1.47 -15.20
C GLN A 218 11.29 2.37 -15.56
N THR A 219 10.79 3.17 -14.61
CA THR A 219 9.72 4.16 -14.85
C THR A 219 10.14 5.36 -15.70
N ARG A 220 11.44 5.69 -15.78
CA ARG A 220 11.96 6.75 -16.66
C ARG A 220 12.18 6.31 -18.12
N GLY A 221 12.11 5.02 -18.41
CA GLY A 221 12.39 4.44 -19.73
C GLY A 221 11.15 4.06 -20.54
N ARG A 222 9.95 4.36 -20.06
CA ARG A 222 8.66 4.17 -20.76
C ARG A 222 8.04 5.52 -21.08
#